data_AF-A0A932HAI8-F1
#
_entry.id   AF-A0A932HAI8-F1
#
_cell.length_a   1.000
_cell.length_b   1.000
_cell.length_c   1.000
_cell.angle_alpha   90.00
_cell.angle_beta   90.00
_cell.angle_gamma   90.00
#
_symmetry.space_group_name_H-M   'P 1'
#
loop_
_entity.id
_entity.type
_entity.pdbx_description
1 polymer ?
#
loop_
_entity_poly.entity_id
_entity_poly.type
_entity_poly.pdbx_seq_one_letter_code
_entity_poly.pdbx_strand_id
1 'polypeptide(L)'
;GHAYLYAALARAAGIPTRLVNGLVYSAELSGFLYHTWAESLVGGAWLPVDPTFAQVGIDATHVKLIEGETLADLLPLIDWVGKVKIRVLAAEHEKR
;
A
#
# COMPACT_ATOMS: atom_id res chain seq x y z
N GLY A 1 -7.54 9.12 -5.31
CA GLY A 1 -7.71 8.17 -4.18
C GLY A 1 -7.04 8.72 -2.93
N HIS A 2 -7.40 8.24 -1.75
CA HIS A 2 -6.93 8.76 -0.45
C HIS A 2 -5.39 8.88 -0.36
N ALA A 3 -4.64 7.89 -0.85
CA ALA A 3 -3.17 7.90 -0.84
C ALA A 3 -2.55 9.07 -1.63
N TYR A 4 -3.09 9.39 -2.81
CA TYR A 4 -2.61 10.52 -3.62
C TYR A 4 -2.84 11.86 -2.93
N LEU A 5 -4.00 12.04 -2.28
CA LEU A 5 -4.31 13.26 -1.53
C LEU A 5 -3.35 13.40 -0.34
N TYR A 6 -3.14 12.32 0.42
CA TYR A 6 -2.18 12.30 1.51
C TYR A 6 -0.77 12.65 1.03
N ALA A 7 -0.29 12.00 -0.04
CA ALA A 7 1.06 12.23 -0.55
C ALA A 7 1.26 13.67 -1.04
N ALA A 8 0.25 14.25 -1.70
CA ALA A 8 0.29 15.66 -2.10
C ALA A 8 0.40 16.60 -0.88
N LEU A 9 -0.38 16.37 0.17
CA LEU A 9 -0.34 17.17 1.40
C LEU A 9 0.99 16.99 2.15
N ALA A 10 1.49 15.77 2.29
CA ALA A 10 2.76 15.49 2.95
C ALA A 10 3.93 16.16 2.20
N ARG A 11 3.96 16.06 0.87
CA ARG A 11 4.94 16.76 0.03
C ARG A 11 4.85 18.28 0.17
N ALA A 12 3.65 18.83 0.19
CA ALA A 12 3.44 20.27 0.41
C ALA A 12 3.93 20.73 1.80
N ALA A 13 3.87 19.84 2.80
CA ALA A 13 4.44 20.06 4.14
C ALA A 13 5.96 19.81 4.22
N GLY A 14 6.63 19.53 3.10
CA GLY A 14 8.08 19.30 3.05
C GLY A 14 8.51 17.88 3.43
N ILE A 15 7.58 16.93 3.53
CA ILE A 15 7.87 15.53 3.86
C ILE A 15 8.04 14.75 2.55
N PRO A 16 9.25 14.23 2.24
CA PRO A 16 9.45 13.37 1.07
C PRO A 16 8.52 12.16 1.19
N THR A 17 7.66 11.98 0.20
CA THR A 17 6.63 10.94 0.19
C THR A 17 6.57 10.32 -1.19
N ARG A 18 6.41 8.99 -1.29
CA ARG A 18 6.24 8.23 -2.53
C ARG A 18 4.97 7.39 -2.47
N LEU A 19 4.35 7.12 -3.62
CA LEU A 19 3.29 6.10 -3.67
C LEU A 19 3.84 4.71 -3.93
N VAL A 20 3.13 3.76 -3.34
CA VAL A 20 3.40 2.34 -3.44
C VAL A 20 2.12 1.63 -3.86
N ASN A 21 2.27 0.69 -4.79
CA ASN A 21 1.19 -0.11 -5.32
C ASN A 21 1.48 -1.57 -4.99
N GLY A 22 0.48 -2.26 -4.45
CA GLY A 22 0.65 -3.63 -4.00
C GLY A 22 -0.65 -4.30 -3.67
N LEU A 23 -0.61 -5.26 -2.75
CA LEU A 23 -1.75 -6.04 -2.32
C LEU A 23 -2.00 -5.81 -0.83
N VAL A 24 -3.27 -5.61 -0.46
CA VAL A 24 -3.69 -5.45 0.94
C VAL A 24 -4.82 -6.40 1.26
N TYR A 25 -4.78 -7.04 2.43
CA TYR A 25 -5.87 -7.90 2.89
C TYR A 25 -7.09 -7.07 3.29
N SER A 26 -8.21 -7.30 2.61
CA SER A 26 -9.52 -6.79 3.01
C SER A 26 -10.25 -7.88 3.80
N ALA A 27 -10.57 -7.58 5.06
CA ALA A 27 -11.39 -8.46 5.88
C ALA A 27 -12.82 -8.59 5.32
N GLU A 28 -13.38 -7.49 4.80
CA GLU A 28 -14.73 -7.45 4.23
C GLU A 28 -14.87 -8.38 3.02
N LEU A 29 -13.87 -8.38 2.14
CA LEU A 29 -13.86 -9.23 0.94
C LEU A 29 -13.11 -10.55 1.18
N SER A 30 -12.63 -10.79 2.41
CA SER A 30 -11.89 -11.98 2.83
C SER A 30 -10.75 -12.35 1.88
N GLY A 31 -9.97 -11.36 1.44
CA GLY A 31 -8.93 -11.59 0.42
C GLY A 31 -7.99 -10.41 0.19
N PHE A 32 -6.89 -10.67 -0.51
CA PHE A 32 -5.93 -9.66 -0.92
C PHE A 32 -6.38 -8.96 -2.21
N LEU A 33 -6.34 -7.63 -2.21
CA LEU A 33 -6.76 -6.78 -3.32
C LEU A 33 -5.67 -5.80 -3.71
N TYR A 34 -5.63 -5.43 -4.98
CA TYR A 34 -4.75 -4.36 -5.44
C TYR A 34 -5.12 -3.05 -4.75
N HIS A 35 -4.12 -2.43 -4.15
CA HIS A 35 -4.28 -1.20 -3.39
C HIS A 35 -3.05 -0.31 -3.49
N THR A 36 -3.27 0.99 -3.32
CA THR A 36 -2.22 2.00 -3.33
C THR A 36 -2.20 2.69 -1.96
N TRP A 37 -1.02 2.75 -1.35
CA TRP A 37 -0.75 3.52 -0.14
C TRP A 37 0.46 4.45 -0.35
N ALA A 38 0.82 5.21 0.69
CA ALA A 38 1.95 6.13 0.65
C ALA A 38 3.06 5.71 1.62
N GLU A 39 4.30 6.07 1.32
CA GLU A 39 5.42 5.97 2.26
C GLU A 39 6.07 7.34 2.40
N SER A 40 6.20 7.83 3.64
CA SER A 40 6.83 9.11 3.95
C SER A 40 8.18 8.88 4.64
N LEU A 41 9.21 9.63 4.24
CA LEU A 41 10.54 9.52 4.82
C LEU A 41 10.59 10.24 6.18
N VAL A 42 10.67 9.47 7.26
CA VAL A 42 10.71 9.97 8.64
C VAL A 42 11.90 9.34 9.35
N GLY A 43 12.79 10.16 9.93
CA GLY A 43 13.96 9.65 10.66
C GLY A 43 14.92 8.81 9.80
N GLY A 44 14.97 9.05 8.49
CA GLY A 44 15.79 8.29 7.55
C GLY A 44 15.19 6.95 7.09
N ALA A 45 13.97 6.61 7.51
CA ALA A 45 13.27 5.41 7.09
C ALA A 45 11.93 5.74 6.40
N TRP A 46 11.53 4.90 5.45
CA TRP A 46 10.23 5.01 4.81
C TRP A 46 9.14 4.48 5.74
N LEU A 47 8.34 5.39 6.31
CA LEU A 47 7.20 5.08 7.13
C LEU A 47 5.96 4.90 6.25
N PRO A 48 5.39 3.69 6.18
CA PRO A 48 4.16 3.47 5.43
C PRO A 48 2.94 4.10 6.11
N VAL A 49 2.07 4.69 5.28
CA VAL A 49 0.81 5.33 5.69
C VAL A 49 -0.28 4.94 4.70
N ASP A 50 -1.35 4.35 5.23
CA ASP A 50 -2.54 3.99 4.48
C ASP A 50 -3.76 4.78 4.98
N PRO A 51 -4.08 5.91 4.33
CA PRO A 51 -5.21 6.75 4.74
C PRO A 51 -6.57 6.10 4.46
N THR A 52 -6.64 5.02 3.69
CA THR A 52 -7.90 4.29 3.44
C THR A 52 -8.31 3.47 4.66
N PHE A 53 -7.33 2.90 5.37
CA PHE A 53 -7.53 2.13 6.60
C PHE A 53 -7.18 2.91 7.88
N ALA A 54 -6.86 4.21 7.75
CA ALA A 54 -6.39 5.06 8.85
C ALA A 54 -5.17 4.48 9.61
N GLN A 55 -4.22 3.90 8.87
CA GLN A 55 -3.03 3.26 9.43
C GLN A 55 -1.77 4.11 9.21
N VAL A 56 -0.94 4.21 10.25
CA VAL A 56 0.42 4.76 10.22
C VAL A 56 1.35 3.70 10.80
N GLY A 57 2.30 3.24 10.01
CA GLY A 57 2.92 1.94 10.23
C GLY A 57 1.94 0.83 9.82
N ILE A 58 2.12 0.31 8.61
CA ILE A 58 1.28 -0.79 8.09
C ILE A 58 1.83 -2.13 8.57
N ASP A 59 0.93 -3.08 8.79
CA ASP A 59 1.25 -4.42 9.28
C ASP A 59 1.64 -5.38 8.13
N ALA A 60 1.79 -6.67 8.45
CA ALA A 60 2.16 -7.69 7.46
C ALA A 60 1.10 -7.94 6.37
N THR A 61 -0.07 -7.30 6.43
CA THR A 61 -1.14 -7.44 5.42
C THR A 61 -0.89 -6.62 4.16
N HIS A 62 0.12 -5.73 4.13
CA HIS A 62 0.49 -4.95 2.96
C HIS A 62 1.71 -5.54 2.26
N VAL A 63 1.48 -6.11 1.08
CA VAL A 63 2.53 -6.69 0.23
C VAL A 63 2.88 -5.71 -0.88
N LYS A 64 4.03 -5.05 -0.75
CA LYS A 64 4.58 -4.12 -1.75
C LYS A 64 4.97 -4.84 -3.03
N LEU A 65 4.49 -4.33 -4.17
CA LEU A 65 4.87 -4.85 -5.48
C LEU A 65 5.72 -3.85 -6.25
N ILE A 66 5.31 -2.59 -6.32
CA ILE A 66 6.01 -1.57 -7.09
C ILE A 66 5.84 -0.17 -6.49
N GLU A 67 6.83 0.68 -6.74
CA GLU A 67 6.79 2.11 -6.45
C GLU A 67 6.49 2.87 -7.73
N GLY A 68 5.62 3.87 -7.67
CA GLY A 68 5.26 4.61 -8.87
C GLY A 68 3.90 5.28 -8.80
N GLU A 69 3.74 6.31 -9.62
CA GLU A 69 2.54 7.15 -9.66
C GLU A 69 1.99 7.29 -11.07
N THR A 70 2.86 7.22 -12.07
CA THR A 70 2.49 7.38 -13.47
C THR A 70 1.96 6.05 -14.02
N LEU A 71 1.15 6.12 -15.06
CA LEU A 71 0.68 4.92 -15.75
C LEU A 71 1.85 4.04 -16.23
N ALA A 72 2.95 4.66 -16.68
CA ALA A 72 4.14 3.96 -17.14
C ALA A 72 4.79 3.13 -16.02
N ASP A 73 4.84 3.66 -14.79
CA ASP A 73 5.37 2.93 -13.64
C ASP A 73 4.52 1.71 -13.30
N LEU A 74 3.22 1.73 -13.60
CA LEU A 74 2.28 0.67 -13.27
C LEU A 74 2.16 -0.42 -14.36
N LEU A 75 2.67 -0.18 -15.57
CA LEU A 75 2.60 -1.14 -16.68
C LEU A 75 3.11 -2.55 -16.30
N PRO A 76 4.21 -2.72 -15.53
CA PRO A 76 4.69 -4.06 -15.15
C PRO A 76 3.67 -4.88 -14.34
N LEU A 77 2.71 -4.25 -13.66
CA LEU A 77 1.68 -4.97 -12.90
C LEU A 77 0.69 -5.70 -13.83
N ILE A 78 0.50 -5.23 -15.07
CA ILE A 78 -0.44 -5.82 -16.03
C ILE A 78 -0.09 -7.29 -16.30
N ASP A 79 1.20 -7.62 -16.32
CA ASP A 79 1.65 -9.00 -16.55
C ASP A 79 1.20 -9.97 -15.46
N TRP A 80 0.87 -9.47 -14.27
CA TRP A 80 0.47 -10.24 -13.10
C TRP A 80 -1.05 -10.28 -12.91
N VAL A 81 -1.79 -9.34 -13.50
CA VAL A 81 -3.24 -9.27 -13.41
C VAL A 81 -3.86 -10.59 -13.89
N GLY A 82 -4.69 -11.20 -13.03
CA GLY A 82 -5.35 -12.48 -13.30
C GLY A 82 -4.46 -13.72 -13.25
N LYS A 83 -3.13 -13.56 -13.10
CA LYS A 83 -2.17 -14.67 -13.00
C LYS A 83 -1.73 -14.94 -11.56
N VAL A 84 -1.76 -13.93 -10.70
CA VAL A 84 -1.42 -14.07 -9.28
C VAL A 84 -2.55 -14.74 -8.52
N LYS A 85 -2.21 -15.73 -7.68
CA LYS A 85 -3.12 -16.36 -6.73
C LYS A 85 -2.51 -16.27 -5.34
N ILE A 86 -3.30 -15.81 -4.38
CA ILE A 86 -2.94 -15.81 -2.96
C ILE A 86 -3.86 -16.78 -2.24
N ARG A 87 -3.27 -17.60 -1.37
CA ARG A 87 -4.00 -18.48 -0.46
C ARG A 87 -3.51 -18.20 0.95
N VAL A 88 -4.44 -17.84 1.83
CA VAL A 88 -4.16 -17.74 3.26
C VAL A 88 -4.04 -19.17 3.80
N LEU A 89 -2.87 -19.53 4.34
CA LEU A 89 -2.62 -20.87 4.88
C LEU A 89 -2.99 -20.94 6.37
N ALA A 90 -2.66 -19.89 7.12
CA ALA A 90 -3.02 -19.68 8.52
C ALA A 90 -2.98 -18.17 8.80
N ALA A 91 -3.87 -17.68 9.65
CA ALA A 91 -3.86 -16.32 10.16
C ALA A 91 -4.30 -16.36 11.63
N GLU A 92 -3.39 -16.05 12.55
CA GLU A 92 -3.71 -15.84 13.95
C GLU A 92 -4.00 -14.35 14.16
N HIS A 93 -5.18 -14.05 14.70
CA HIS A 93 -5.61 -12.68 14.93
C HIS A 93 -5.62 -12.43 16.44
N GLU A 94 -4.60 -11.74 16.94
CA GLU A 94 -4.62 -11.25 18.32
C GLU A 94 -5.58 -10.04 18.35
N LYS A 95 -6.77 -10.23 18.94
CA LYS A 95 -7.72 -9.13 19.12
C LYS A 95 -7.07 -8.09 20.03
N ARG A 96 -6.70 -6.94 19.46
CA ARG A 96 -6.48 -5.71 20.23
C ARG A 96 -7.81 -5.10 20.64
#